data_AF-A0A815UNU2-F1
#
_entry.id   AF-A0A815UNU2-F1
#
_cell.length_a   1.000
_cell.length_b   1.000
_cell.length_c   1.000
_cell.angle_alpha   90.00
_cell.angle_beta   90.00
_cell.angle_gamma   90.00
#
_symmetry.space_group_name_H-M   'P 1'
#
loop_
_entity.id
_entity.type
_entity.pdbx_description
1 polymer ?
#
loop_
_entity_poly.entity_id
_entity_poly.type
_entity_poly.pdbx_seq_one_letter_code
_entity_poly.pdbx_strand_id
1 'polypeptide(L)'
;MSSFISDLSEKLLLQDDNEANNTALNHFKQSTQPYNDLFEYILILSESNHNNTNLIHCLIQAFLQWKNQSNKKFPIPKFDEKLLNNLILNNLSINFLKDICDIFQISKNDLMFLLRILLREPINSILYKRALSIIIKFHYQLEFSPEEILLPLILNTKDHLIHLYIDKNPKLEDYVLDLLNYLYINDGKRLRDIVLNEFNMRNYQNINKKALGKLAVRYWNLFGHEQSDKYPNLANLQHKRTLNYLINMKYNGINDEKTISDDAWNELVQEIVQENDELSIFLIESLVDRDDSIAVRYWLTQLNIPYNALSHWVRKYIQTKQNDRSTTVPYEQNSTRKLPIEYYKIPSKDVQIVFIDAMPTYQRLLDRLFKVDNEDQELFIGFDCEWKPMFDNSPSSQQRISIMQIAFSNEIFLLDMLYFFSTC
;
A
#
# COMPACT_ATOMS: atom_id res chain seq x y z
N MET A 1 2.26 45.89 14.56
CA MET A 1 2.19 44.92 15.68
C MET A 1 1.94 45.69 16.96
N SER A 2 1.03 45.24 17.81
CA SER A 2 0.82 45.85 19.13
C SER A 2 2.12 45.78 19.94
N SER A 3 2.37 46.78 20.81
CA SER A 3 3.54 46.78 21.70
C SER A 3 3.67 45.49 22.52
N PHE A 4 2.52 44.87 22.85
CA PHE A 4 2.42 43.59 23.52
C PHE A 4 3.02 42.41 22.74
N ILE A 5 2.75 42.28 21.43
CA ILE A 5 3.32 41.19 20.61
C ILE A 5 4.84 41.36 20.50
N SER A 6 5.33 42.60 20.40
CA SER A 6 6.78 42.89 20.36
C SER A 6 7.46 42.48 21.66
N ASP A 7 6.89 42.86 22.81
CA ASP A 7 7.38 42.49 24.15
C ASP A 7 7.37 40.96 24.34
N LEU A 8 6.30 40.27 23.93
CA LEU A 8 6.25 38.80 24.00
C LEU A 8 7.31 38.13 23.11
N SER A 9 7.58 38.71 21.94
CA SER A 9 8.58 38.17 21.01
C SER A 9 10.00 38.31 21.53
N GLU A 10 10.32 39.44 22.18
CA GLU A 10 11.63 39.64 22.82
C GLU A 10 11.85 38.65 23.97
N LYS A 11 10.83 38.41 24.80
CA LYS A 11 10.94 37.46 25.93
C LYS A 11 11.15 36.01 25.48
N LEU A 12 10.48 35.59 24.40
CA LEU A 12 10.68 34.25 23.82
C LEU A 12 12.05 34.11 23.13
N LEU A 13 12.60 35.19 22.56
CA LEU A 13 13.96 35.19 22.00
C LEU A 13 15.03 35.02 23.07
N LEU A 14 14.77 35.48 24.29
CA LEU A 14 15.63 35.29 25.45
C LEU A 14 15.49 33.92 26.13
N GLN A 15 14.68 33.01 25.57
CA GLN A 15 14.37 31.67 26.11
C GLN A 15 13.71 31.67 27.51
N ASP A 16 13.07 32.77 27.90
CA ASP A 16 12.28 32.81 29.14
C ASP A 16 10.81 32.47 28.87
N ASP A 17 10.55 31.20 28.57
CA ASP A 17 9.22 30.69 28.24
C ASP A 17 8.21 30.91 29.40
N ASN A 18 8.69 30.88 30.65
CA ASN A 18 7.85 31.08 31.83
C ASN A 18 7.46 32.54 31.99
N GLU A 19 8.40 33.47 31.79
CA GLU A 19 8.09 34.91 31.87
C GLU A 19 7.19 35.35 30.70
N ALA A 20 7.42 34.83 29.50
CA ALA A 20 6.56 35.07 28.35
C ALA A 20 5.12 34.58 28.59
N ASN A 21 4.95 33.36 29.11
CA ASN A 21 3.63 32.81 29.42
C ASN A 21 2.92 33.59 30.54
N ASN A 22 3.64 33.98 31.60
CA ASN A 22 3.09 34.82 32.68
C ASN A 22 2.66 36.20 32.18
N THR A 23 3.42 36.79 31.26
CA THR A 23 3.10 38.09 30.63
C THR A 23 1.81 37.96 29.82
N ALA A 24 1.66 36.92 29.00
CA ALA A 24 0.44 36.64 28.26
C ALA A 24 -0.77 36.36 29.18
N LEU A 25 -0.57 35.57 30.24
CA LEU A 25 -1.61 35.25 31.21
C LEU A 25 -2.13 36.51 31.92
N ASN A 26 -1.23 37.40 32.33
CA ASN A 26 -1.59 38.67 32.98
C ASN A 26 -2.36 39.59 32.03
N HIS A 27 -1.99 39.60 30.74
CA HIS A 27 -2.74 40.33 29.72
C HIS A 27 -4.18 39.85 29.62
N PHE A 28 -4.42 38.53 29.50
CA PHE A 28 -5.79 37.99 29.45
C PHE A 28 -6.59 38.20 30.75
N LYS A 29 -5.92 38.27 31.92
CA LYS A 29 -6.58 38.61 33.19
C LYS A 29 -7.08 40.07 33.24
N GLN A 30 -6.37 40.98 32.58
CA GLN A 30 -6.67 42.42 32.56
C GLN A 30 -7.58 42.82 31.41
N SER A 31 -7.64 42.02 30.34
CA SER A 31 -8.47 42.28 29.17
C SER A 31 -9.97 42.27 29.48
N THR A 32 -10.70 43.17 28.83
CA THR A 32 -12.16 43.22 28.82
C THR A 32 -12.79 42.30 27.77
N GLN A 33 -12.04 41.92 26.72
CA GLN A 33 -12.48 41.08 25.60
C GLN A 33 -11.42 40.05 25.19
N PRO A 34 -11.04 39.12 26.09
CA PRO A 34 -9.89 38.24 25.90
C PRO A 34 -10.00 37.32 24.67
N TYR A 35 -11.23 36.95 24.28
CA TYR A 35 -11.48 36.16 23.06
C TYR A 35 -11.19 36.96 21.76
N ASN A 36 -11.50 38.25 21.72
CA ASN A 36 -11.22 39.11 20.57
C ASN A 36 -9.71 39.38 20.48
N ASP A 37 -9.06 39.65 21.60
CA ASP A 37 -7.61 39.87 21.64
C ASP A 37 -6.85 38.65 21.13
N LEU A 38 -7.22 37.44 21.58
CA LEU A 38 -6.62 36.21 21.08
C LEU A 38 -6.83 36.06 19.56
N PHE A 39 -8.04 36.30 19.07
CA PHE A 39 -8.37 36.16 17.65
C PHE A 39 -7.55 37.14 16.79
N GLU A 40 -7.49 38.42 17.17
CA GLU A 40 -6.71 39.43 16.46
C GLU A 40 -5.21 39.11 16.46
N TYR A 41 -4.65 38.70 17.60
CA TYR A 41 -3.22 38.38 17.70
C TYR A 41 -2.85 37.16 16.87
N ILE A 42 -3.67 36.10 16.89
CA ILE A 42 -3.45 34.93 16.05
C ILE A 42 -3.56 35.30 14.57
N LEU A 43 -4.55 36.12 14.20
CA LEU A 43 -4.73 36.57 12.81
C LEU A 43 -3.48 37.30 12.31
N ILE A 44 -3.01 38.31 13.05
CA ILE A 44 -1.80 39.08 12.71
C ILE A 44 -0.56 38.17 12.62
N LEU A 45 -0.37 37.27 13.58
CA LEU A 45 0.80 36.39 13.61
C LEU A 45 0.78 35.35 12.49
N SER A 46 -0.42 34.89 12.11
CA SER A 46 -0.62 33.89 11.06
C SER A 46 -0.48 34.44 9.65
N GLU A 47 -0.74 35.74 9.45
CA GLU A 47 -0.57 36.42 8.16
C GLU A 47 0.88 36.86 7.90
N SER A 48 1.69 36.99 8.95
CA SER A 48 3.08 37.39 8.79
C SER A 48 3.93 36.25 8.24
N ASN A 49 4.87 36.56 7.34
CA ASN A 49 5.77 35.57 6.71
C ASN A 49 6.83 34.96 7.68
N HIS A 50 6.83 35.33 8.96
CA HIS A 50 7.78 34.86 9.95
C HIS A 50 7.24 33.62 10.68
N ASN A 51 8.14 32.70 11.06
CA ASN A 51 7.75 31.49 11.78
C ASN A 51 7.37 31.83 13.24
N ASN A 52 6.09 32.16 13.46
CA ASN A 52 5.56 32.56 14.76
C ASN A 52 4.93 31.41 15.55
N THR A 53 5.26 30.15 15.24
CA THR A 53 4.65 28.99 15.91
C THR A 53 4.79 29.03 17.43
N ASN A 54 5.94 29.48 17.94
CA ASN A 54 6.19 29.54 19.39
C ASN A 54 5.36 30.63 20.06
N LEU A 55 5.22 31.80 19.41
CA LEU A 55 4.36 32.90 19.87
C LEU A 55 2.89 32.48 19.90
N ILE A 56 2.41 31.86 18.82
CA ILE A 56 1.03 31.36 18.73
C ILE A 56 0.79 30.28 19.80
N HIS A 57 1.74 29.37 20.00
CA HIS A 57 1.66 28.36 21.05
C HIS A 57 1.56 29.01 22.44
N CYS A 58 2.45 29.95 22.76
CA CYS A 58 2.46 30.67 24.05
C CYS A 58 1.12 31.37 24.30
N LEU A 59 0.57 32.06 23.29
CA LEU A 59 -0.72 32.76 23.41
C LEU A 59 -1.88 31.79 23.65
N ILE A 60 -1.94 30.68 22.92
CA ILE A 60 -2.99 29.66 23.08
C ILE A 60 -2.90 29.02 24.47
N GLN A 61 -1.69 28.65 24.93
CA GLN A 61 -1.50 28.04 26.25
C GLN A 61 -1.86 29.01 27.38
N ALA A 62 -1.41 30.27 27.31
CA ALA A 62 -1.77 31.30 28.27
C ALA A 62 -3.29 31.52 28.33
N PHE A 63 -3.95 31.53 27.17
CA PHE A 63 -5.40 31.69 27.08
C PHE A 63 -6.15 30.50 27.69
N LEU A 64 -5.73 29.27 27.39
CA LEU A 64 -6.32 28.06 27.97
C LEU A 64 -6.13 28.01 29.50
N GLN A 65 -4.94 28.36 29.99
CA GLN A 65 -4.68 28.50 31.43
C GLN A 65 -5.60 29.54 32.08
N TRP A 66 -5.74 30.71 31.44
CA TRP A 66 -6.66 31.75 31.91
C TRP A 66 -8.11 31.24 31.93
N LYS A 67 -8.59 30.60 30.85
CA LYS A 67 -9.95 30.07 30.74
C LYS A 67 -10.25 29.06 31.85
N ASN A 68 -9.30 28.18 32.17
CA ASN A 68 -9.44 27.17 33.22
C ASN A 68 -9.38 27.75 34.64
N GLN A 69 -8.60 28.82 34.86
CA GLN A 69 -8.48 29.49 36.16
C GLN A 69 -9.60 30.50 36.42
N SER A 70 -10.26 31.00 35.38
CA SER A 70 -11.28 32.02 35.52
C SER A 70 -12.64 31.41 35.90
N ASN A 71 -13.21 31.86 37.01
CA ASN A 71 -14.61 31.58 37.36
C ASN A 71 -15.61 32.45 36.55
N LYS A 72 -15.11 33.36 35.71
CA LYS A 72 -15.91 34.29 34.90
C LYS A 72 -16.26 33.64 33.57
N LYS A 73 -17.55 33.37 33.35
CA LYS A 73 -18.07 32.97 32.03
C LYS A 73 -18.16 34.19 31.13
N PHE A 74 -17.17 34.40 30.28
CA PHE A 74 -17.28 35.34 29.18
C PHE A 74 -18.07 34.69 28.03
N PRO A 75 -19.12 35.34 27.49
CA PRO A 75 -19.79 34.86 26.30
C PRO A 75 -18.82 34.90 25.13
N ILE A 76 -18.80 33.85 24.31
CA ILE A 76 -17.97 33.79 23.12
C ILE A 76 -18.54 34.81 22.11
N PRO A 77 -17.72 35.75 21.61
CA PRO A 77 -18.16 36.72 20.62
C PRO A 77 -18.59 36.03 19.33
N LYS A 78 -19.52 36.65 18.59
CA LYS A 78 -19.72 36.31 17.18
C LYS A 78 -18.58 36.91 16.36
N PHE A 79 -17.68 36.05 15.89
CA PHE A 79 -16.61 36.45 14.99
C PHE A 79 -17.11 36.57 13.55
N ASP A 80 -16.38 37.32 12.73
CA ASP A 80 -16.60 37.30 11.29
C ASP A 80 -16.26 35.89 10.76
N GLU A 81 -17.28 35.17 10.30
CA GLU A 81 -17.15 33.82 9.76
C GLU A 81 -16.12 33.75 8.64
N LYS A 82 -15.99 34.78 7.79
CA LYS A 82 -15.01 34.76 6.70
C LYS A 82 -13.58 34.78 7.21
N LEU A 83 -13.30 35.64 8.20
CA LEU A 83 -11.96 35.74 8.80
C LEU A 83 -11.61 34.47 9.58
N LEU A 84 -12.57 33.95 10.35
CA LEU A 84 -12.39 32.72 11.11
C LEU A 84 -12.15 31.53 10.17
N ASN A 85 -12.93 31.41 9.10
CA ASN A 85 -12.75 30.35 8.11
C ASN A 85 -11.40 30.48 7.42
N ASN A 86 -10.98 31.67 6.99
CA ASN A 86 -9.68 31.87 6.37
C ASN A 86 -8.52 31.53 7.33
N LEU A 87 -8.64 31.86 8.61
CA LEU A 87 -7.65 31.52 9.63
C LEU A 87 -7.49 30.00 9.75
N ILE A 88 -8.61 29.28 9.91
CA ILE A 88 -8.65 27.81 10.03
C ILE A 88 -8.12 27.16 8.75
N LEU A 89 -8.56 27.65 7.60
CA LEU A 89 -8.32 27.00 6.32
C LEU A 89 -6.93 27.26 5.74
N ASN A 90 -6.32 28.43 5.96
CA ASN A 90 -5.10 28.82 5.25
C ASN A 90 -3.91 29.05 6.18
N ASN A 91 -4.10 29.77 7.29
CA ASN A 91 -2.98 30.41 7.99
C ASN A 91 -2.55 29.71 9.28
N LEU A 92 -3.45 29.01 9.96
CA LEU A 92 -3.13 28.39 11.26
C LEU A 92 -2.35 27.08 11.12
N SER A 93 -1.36 26.82 11.95
CA SER A 93 -0.74 25.49 12.00
C SER A 93 -1.76 24.41 12.44
N ILE A 94 -1.69 23.22 11.82
CA ILE A 94 -2.56 22.08 12.14
C ILE A 94 -2.37 21.62 13.60
N ASN A 95 -1.25 21.98 14.23
CA ASN A 95 -1.01 21.70 15.66
C ASN A 95 -1.94 22.45 16.59
N PHE A 96 -2.40 23.63 16.19
CA PHE A 96 -3.23 24.50 17.01
C PHE A 96 -4.72 24.40 16.68
N LEU A 97 -5.08 23.71 15.60
CA LEU A 97 -6.46 23.65 15.12
C LEU A 97 -7.43 23.09 16.17
N LYS A 98 -7.01 22.08 16.93
CA LYS A 98 -7.88 21.46 17.94
C LYS A 98 -8.21 22.45 19.04
N ASP A 99 -7.18 23.08 19.61
CA ASP A 99 -7.32 24.09 20.66
C ASP A 99 -8.19 25.26 20.19
N ILE A 100 -8.00 25.72 18.94
CA ILE A 100 -8.77 26.82 18.36
C ILE A 100 -10.23 26.44 18.10
N CYS A 101 -10.49 25.21 17.63
CA CYS A 101 -11.86 24.71 17.50
C CYS A 101 -12.56 24.65 18.87
N ASP A 102 -11.85 24.23 19.92
CA ASP A 102 -12.40 24.15 21.28
C ASP A 102 -12.59 25.53 21.94
N ILE A 103 -11.69 26.49 21.66
CA ILE A 103 -11.79 27.87 22.14
C ILE A 103 -12.99 28.58 21.52
N PHE A 104 -13.13 28.50 20.19
CA PHE A 104 -14.19 29.20 19.45
C PHE A 104 -15.46 28.36 19.25
N GLN A 105 -15.53 27.16 19.84
CA GLN A 105 -16.67 26.24 19.74
C GLN A 105 -17.10 25.91 18.30
N ILE A 106 -16.13 25.74 17.42
CA ILE A 106 -16.38 25.31 16.04
C ILE A 106 -16.80 23.85 16.08
N SER A 107 -18.00 23.55 15.58
CA SER A 107 -18.49 22.18 15.60
C SER A 107 -17.72 21.30 14.62
N LYS A 108 -17.71 19.98 14.87
CA LYS A 108 -17.16 19.00 13.93
C LYS A 108 -17.79 19.16 12.54
N ASN A 109 -19.09 19.41 12.47
CA ASN A 109 -19.82 19.57 11.20
C ASN A 109 -19.37 20.80 10.42
N ASP A 110 -19.14 21.91 11.10
CA ASP A 110 -18.65 23.14 10.47
C ASP A 110 -17.25 22.94 9.91
N LEU A 111 -16.35 22.32 10.70
CA LEU A 111 -15.00 22.00 10.23
C LEU A 111 -15.03 21.05 9.02
N MET A 112 -15.88 20.01 9.04
CA MET A 112 -16.05 19.12 7.89
C MET A 112 -16.58 19.84 6.65
N PHE A 113 -17.51 20.78 6.82
CA PHE A 113 -18.00 21.61 5.71
C PHE A 113 -16.87 22.45 5.08
N LEU A 114 -16.04 23.09 5.92
CA LEU A 114 -14.88 23.85 5.47
C LEU A 114 -13.85 22.97 4.74
N LEU A 115 -13.59 21.76 5.24
CA LEU A 115 -12.68 20.81 4.60
C LEU A 115 -13.19 20.38 3.23
N ARG A 116 -14.51 20.16 3.06
CA ARG A 116 -15.11 19.87 1.74
C ARG A 116 -14.92 21.00 0.75
N ILE A 117 -14.86 22.25 1.19
CA ILE A 117 -14.54 23.40 0.32
C ILE A 117 -13.11 23.28 -0.18
N LEU A 118 -12.13 23.00 0.71
CA LEU A 118 -10.73 22.84 0.33
C LEU A 118 -10.48 21.63 -0.58
N LEU A 119 -11.26 20.55 -0.43
CA LEU A 119 -11.15 19.37 -1.29
C LEU A 119 -11.61 19.63 -2.74
N ARG A 120 -12.30 20.75 -3.01
CA ARG A 120 -12.64 21.17 -4.38
C ARG A 120 -11.47 21.80 -5.13
N GLU A 121 -10.45 22.26 -4.40
CA GLU A 121 -9.23 22.79 -4.99
C GLU A 121 -8.47 21.72 -5.79
N PRO A 122 -7.61 22.11 -6.74
CA PRO A 122 -6.78 21.15 -7.47
C PRO A 122 -5.96 20.27 -6.50
N ILE A 123 -5.83 18.98 -6.80
CA ILE A 123 -5.14 18.00 -5.93
C ILE A 123 -3.68 18.38 -5.63
N ASN A 124 -3.03 19.10 -6.55
CA ASN A 124 -1.66 19.57 -6.37
C ASN A 124 -1.56 20.85 -5.52
N SER A 125 -2.68 21.50 -5.20
CA SER A 125 -2.69 22.71 -4.40
C SER A 125 -2.25 22.43 -2.96
N ILE A 126 -1.65 23.44 -2.33
CA ILE A 126 -1.27 23.41 -0.92
C ILE A 126 -2.52 23.23 -0.05
N LEU A 127 -3.64 23.82 -0.46
CA LEU A 127 -4.92 23.77 0.24
C LEU A 127 -5.52 22.36 0.28
N TYR A 128 -5.49 21.62 -0.83
CA TYR A 128 -5.97 20.24 -0.88
C TYR A 128 -5.15 19.34 0.05
N LYS A 129 -3.81 19.44 -0.01
CA LYS A 129 -2.91 18.69 0.88
C LYS A 129 -3.14 19.04 2.35
N ARG A 130 -3.37 20.31 2.64
CA ARG A 130 -3.68 20.78 3.98
C ARG A 130 -4.98 20.17 4.49
N ALA A 131 -6.04 20.15 3.67
CA ALA A 131 -7.31 19.52 4.03
C ALA A 131 -7.12 18.05 4.38
N LEU A 132 -6.38 17.29 3.56
CA LEU A 132 -6.03 15.90 3.84
C LEU A 132 -5.32 15.73 5.18
N SER A 133 -4.29 16.55 5.44
CA SER A 133 -3.54 16.49 6.70
C SER A 133 -4.42 16.78 7.91
N ILE A 134 -5.40 17.67 7.80
CA ILE A 134 -6.39 17.93 8.86
C ILE A 134 -7.28 16.70 9.05
N ILE A 135 -7.84 16.14 7.97
CA ILE A 135 -8.74 14.97 8.04
C ILE A 135 -8.04 13.79 8.73
N ILE A 136 -6.80 13.52 8.37
CA ILE A 136 -6.01 12.42 8.95
C ILE A 136 -5.71 12.69 10.41
N LYS A 137 -5.24 13.90 10.74
CA LYS A 137 -4.88 14.25 12.13
C LYS A 137 -6.07 14.21 13.09
N PHE A 138 -7.27 14.57 12.61
CA PHE A 138 -8.49 14.52 13.41
C PHE A 138 -9.22 13.18 13.32
N HIS A 139 -8.67 12.20 12.61
CA HIS A 139 -9.28 10.88 12.38
C HIS A 139 -10.69 10.94 11.76
N TYR A 140 -10.91 11.87 10.83
CA TYR A 140 -12.20 12.08 10.16
C TYR A 140 -12.34 11.32 8.84
N GLN A 141 -11.43 10.39 8.51
CA GLN A 141 -11.42 9.74 7.19
C GLN A 141 -12.74 9.03 6.82
N LEU A 142 -13.45 8.47 7.80
CA LEU A 142 -14.72 7.75 7.57
C LEU A 142 -15.94 8.69 7.46
N GLU A 143 -15.76 9.99 7.68
CA GLU A 143 -16.83 11.00 7.54
C GLU A 143 -16.94 11.55 6.11
N PHE A 144 -15.98 11.19 5.26
CA PHE A 144 -15.94 11.55 3.85
C PHE A 144 -16.20 10.31 3.02
N SER A 145 -16.95 10.49 1.92
CA SER A 145 -17.18 9.37 1.02
C SER A 145 -15.88 9.03 0.27
N PRO A 146 -15.66 7.76 -0.10
CA PRO A 146 -14.49 7.37 -0.89
C PRO A 146 -14.36 8.17 -2.20
N GLU A 147 -15.48 8.60 -2.78
CA GLU A 147 -15.53 9.42 -3.99
C GLU A 147 -15.02 10.85 -3.78
N GLU A 148 -15.19 11.41 -2.58
CA GLU A 148 -14.72 12.77 -2.25
C GLU A 148 -13.19 12.85 -2.19
N ILE A 149 -12.52 11.77 -1.78
CA ILE A 149 -11.07 11.78 -1.48
C ILE A 149 -10.31 10.67 -2.21
N LEU A 150 -10.62 9.40 -1.93
CA LEU A 150 -9.84 8.26 -2.45
C LEU A 150 -9.90 8.20 -3.98
N LEU A 151 -11.08 8.35 -4.57
CA LEU A 151 -11.25 8.33 -6.02
C LEU A 151 -10.39 9.41 -6.73
N PRO A 152 -10.45 10.71 -6.37
CA PRO A 152 -9.57 11.71 -6.98
C PRO A 152 -8.08 11.38 -6.81
N LEU A 153 -7.65 10.86 -5.66
CA LEU A 153 -6.27 10.46 -5.43
C LEU A 153 -5.85 9.27 -6.32
N ILE A 154 -6.71 8.26 -6.47
CA ILE A 154 -6.51 7.08 -7.33
C ILE A 154 -6.40 7.51 -8.80
N LEU A 155 -7.34 8.33 -9.29
CA LEU A 155 -7.37 8.77 -10.68
C LEU A 155 -6.16 9.61 -11.07
N ASN A 156 -5.61 10.38 -10.11
CA ASN A 156 -4.39 11.17 -10.31
C ASN A 156 -3.12 10.43 -9.85
N THR A 157 -3.23 9.14 -9.49
CA THR A 157 -2.12 8.25 -9.10
C THR A 157 -1.23 8.84 -7.99
N LYS A 158 -1.84 9.51 -7.01
CA LYS A 158 -1.15 10.14 -5.87
C LYS A 158 -0.89 9.13 -4.76
N ASP A 159 -0.07 8.12 -5.06
CA ASP A 159 0.17 6.97 -4.21
C ASP A 159 0.54 7.32 -2.76
N HIS A 160 1.50 8.24 -2.57
CA HIS A 160 1.89 8.68 -1.22
C HIS A 160 0.75 9.28 -0.40
N LEU A 161 -0.21 9.98 -1.03
CA LEU A 161 -1.36 10.56 -0.34
C LEU A 161 -2.41 9.50 -0.02
N ILE A 162 -2.57 8.50 -0.89
CA ILE A 162 -3.48 7.36 -0.64
C ILE A 162 -2.97 6.60 0.59
N HIS A 163 -1.68 6.25 0.63
CA HIS A 163 -1.08 5.58 1.78
C HIS A 163 -1.21 6.40 3.07
N LEU A 164 -0.94 7.71 3.01
CA LEU A 164 -1.08 8.61 4.14
C LEU A 164 -2.54 8.69 4.63
N TYR A 165 -3.51 8.68 3.71
CA TYR A 165 -4.93 8.76 4.05
C TYR A 165 -5.49 7.47 4.67
N ILE A 166 -5.09 6.31 4.14
CA ILE A 166 -5.52 5.01 4.67
C ILE A 166 -5.07 4.86 6.12
N ASP A 167 -3.82 5.24 6.44
CA ASP A 167 -3.26 5.21 7.80
C ASP A 167 -3.56 3.89 8.56
N LYS A 168 -3.37 2.75 7.88
CA LYS A 168 -3.65 1.38 8.36
C LYS A 168 -5.11 1.11 8.78
N ASN A 169 -6.07 1.81 8.20
CA ASN A 169 -7.49 1.57 8.43
C ASN A 169 -8.04 0.50 7.47
N PRO A 170 -8.42 -0.71 7.97
CA PRO A 170 -8.83 -1.82 7.11
C PRO A 170 -10.05 -1.50 6.22
N LYS A 171 -10.97 -0.66 6.70
CA LYS A 171 -12.14 -0.27 5.89
C LYS A 171 -11.72 0.54 4.67
N LEU A 172 -10.74 1.44 4.83
CA LEU A 172 -10.23 2.25 3.73
C LEU A 172 -9.39 1.42 2.76
N GLU A 173 -8.68 0.40 3.25
CA GLU A 173 -7.97 -0.58 2.42
C GLU A 173 -8.94 -1.31 1.49
N ASP A 174 -10.02 -1.86 2.04
CA ASP A 174 -11.10 -2.50 1.28
C ASP A 174 -11.72 -1.53 0.25
N TYR A 175 -12.01 -0.28 0.63
CA TYR A 175 -12.56 0.70 -0.31
C TYR A 175 -11.62 1.01 -1.48
N VAL A 176 -10.31 1.05 -1.23
CA VAL A 176 -9.33 1.25 -2.30
C VAL A 176 -9.33 0.06 -3.25
N LEU A 177 -9.40 -1.17 -2.73
CA LEU A 177 -9.53 -2.37 -3.55
C LEU A 177 -10.86 -2.40 -4.33
N ASP A 178 -11.98 -2.03 -3.71
CA ASP A 178 -13.29 -1.95 -4.36
C ASP A 178 -13.26 -0.97 -5.55
N LEU A 179 -12.73 0.24 -5.34
CA LEU A 179 -12.60 1.25 -6.39
C LEU A 179 -11.66 0.80 -7.51
N LEU A 180 -10.50 0.22 -7.18
CA LEU A 180 -9.54 -0.25 -8.18
C LEU A 180 -10.09 -1.42 -8.99
N ASN A 181 -10.75 -2.38 -8.33
CA ASN A 181 -11.42 -3.51 -8.98
C ASN A 181 -12.52 -3.00 -9.92
N TYR A 182 -13.36 -2.08 -9.46
CA TYR A 182 -14.44 -1.49 -10.27
C TYR A 182 -13.90 -0.73 -11.51
N LEU A 183 -12.88 0.12 -11.32
CA LEU A 183 -12.27 0.88 -12.41
C LEU A 183 -11.58 -0.05 -13.41
N TYR A 184 -11.01 -1.17 -12.96
CA TYR A 184 -10.35 -2.14 -13.83
C TYR A 184 -11.34 -3.01 -14.62
N ILE A 185 -12.44 -3.49 -14.00
CA ILE A 185 -13.52 -4.23 -14.70
C ILE A 185 -14.03 -3.43 -15.89
N ASN A 186 -14.21 -2.14 -15.69
CA ASN A 186 -14.77 -1.28 -16.71
C ASN A 186 -13.71 -0.67 -17.65
N ASP A 187 -12.49 -1.24 -17.77
CA ASP A 187 -11.43 -0.76 -18.68
C ASP A 187 -11.85 -0.78 -20.17
N GLY A 188 -12.93 -1.51 -20.49
CA GLY A 188 -13.60 -1.53 -21.80
C GLY A 188 -14.63 -0.41 -22.03
N LYS A 189 -15.20 0.19 -20.97
CA LYS A 189 -15.91 1.47 -21.06
C LYS A 189 -14.86 2.58 -21.05
N ARG A 190 -15.14 3.74 -21.64
CA ARG A 190 -14.19 4.86 -21.51
C ARG A 190 -14.18 5.23 -20.03
N LEU A 191 -13.07 4.97 -19.31
CA LEU A 191 -12.87 5.38 -17.90
C LEU A 191 -13.31 6.84 -17.66
N ARG A 192 -13.10 7.68 -18.68
CA ARG A 192 -13.58 9.06 -18.74
C ARG A 192 -15.09 9.19 -18.50
N ASP A 193 -15.89 8.35 -19.13
CA ASP A 193 -17.35 8.37 -19.06
C ASP A 193 -17.83 7.93 -17.67
N ILE A 194 -17.18 6.95 -17.05
CA ILE A 194 -17.47 6.52 -15.67
C ILE A 194 -17.21 7.67 -14.70
N VAL A 195 -16.03 8.28 -14.81
CA VAL A 195 -15.62 9.36 -13.93
C VAL A 195 -16.51 10.60 -14.11
N LEU A 196 -16.92 10.93 -15.34
CA LEU A 196 -17.77 12.08 -15.62
C LEU A 196 -19.26 11.83 -15.35
N ASN A 197 -19.79 10.68 -15.75
CA ASN A 197 -21.24 10.45 -15.76
C ASN A 197 -21.72 9.74 -14.50
N GLU A 198 -20.92 8.85 -13.92
CA GLU A 198 -21.29 8.10 -12.72
C GLU A 198 -20.80 8.79 -11.45
N PHE A 199 -19.56 9.29 -11.46
CA PHE A 199 -18.98 9.98 -10.30
C PHE A 199 -19.06 11.52 -10.35
N ASN A 200 -19.50 12.12 -11.46
CA ASN A 200 -19.57 13.58 -11.67
C ASN A 200 -18.27 14.32 -11.33
N MET A 201 -17.13 13.66 -11.53
CA MET A 201 -15.82 14.17 -11.15
C MET A 201 -15.23 14.97 -12.30
N ARG A 202 -14.98 16.26 -12.07
CA ARG A 202 -14.39 17.17 -13.08
C ARG A 202 -12.89 17.40 -12.90
N ASN A 203 -12.36 17.02 -11.73
CA ASN A 203 -10.99 17.31 -11.30
C ASN A 203 -10.03 16.12 -11.50
N TYR A 204 -10.11 15.40 -12.62
CA TYR A 204 -9.15 14.35 -12.97
C TYR A 204 -8.28 14.81 -14.14
N GLN A 205 -6.97 14.88 -13.93
CA GLN A 205 -6.04 15.22 -14.99
C GLN A 205 -5.57 13.93 -15.66
N ASN A 206 -5.86 13.77 -16.96
CA ASN A 206 -5.36 12.70 -17.85
C ASN A 206 -5.19 11.32 -17.17
N ILE A 207 -6.28 10.55 -17.10
CA ILE A 207 -6.25 9.18 -16.54
C ILE A 207 -5.23 8.33 -17.30
N ASN A 208 -4.14 7.99 -16.64
CA ASN A 208 -3.12 7.11 -17.20
C ASN A 208 -3.45 5.66 -16.85
N LYS A 209 -4.05 4.94 -17.80
CA LYS A 209 -4.41 3.52 -17.65
C LYS A 209 -3.25 2.65 -17.16
N LYS A 210 -2.04 2.87 -17.71
CA LYS A 210 -0.85 2.11 -17.33
C LYS A 210 -0.44 2.38 -15.88
N ALA A 211 -0.53 3.64 -15.44
CA ALA A 211 -0.23 4.01 -14.07
C ALA A 211 -1.31 3.51 -13.10
N LEU A 212 -2.59 3.58 -13.47
CA LEU A 212 -3.71 3.02 -12.71
C LEU A 212 -3.57 1.51 -12.52
N GLY A 213 -3.26 0.76 -13.58
CA GLY A 213 -2.98 -0.67 -13.47
C GLY A 213 -1.75 -0.95 -12.58
N LYS A 214 -0.76 -0.06 -12.53
CA LYS A 214 0.39 -0.21 -11.60
C LYS A 214 -0.02 0.00 -10.15
N LEU A 215 -0.87 0.98 -9.91
CA LEU A 215 -1.46 1.22 -8.60
C LEU A 215 -2.31 0.03 -8.18
N ALA A 216 -3.19 -0.46 -9.05
CA ALA A 216 -4.04 -1.63 -8.82
C ALA A 216 -3.27 -2.86 -8.33
N VAL A 217 -2.20 -3.23 -9.04
CA VAL A 217 -1.35 -4.37 -8.64
C VAL A 217 -0.62 -4.12 -7.32
N ARG A 218 -0.17 -2.88 -7.07
CA ARG A 218 0.49 -2.53 -5.80
C ARG A 218 -0.46 -2.71 -4.62
N TYR A 219 -1.65 -2.13 -4.68
CA TYR A 219 -2.62 -2.22 -3.57
C TYR A 219 -3.20 -3.63 -3.43
N TRP A 220 -3.35 -4.36 -4.54
CA TRP A 220 -3.64 -5.79 -4.52
C TRP A 220 -2.56 -6.56 -3.72
N ASN A 221 -1.28 -6.28 -3.97
CA ASN A 221 -0.20 -6.95 -3.25
C ASN A 221 -0.14 -6.59 -1.76
N LEU A 222 -0.57 -5.39 -1.40
CA LEU A 222 -0.55 -4.94 0.00
C LEU A 222 -1.73 -5.47 0.82
N PHE A 223 -2.92 -5.51 0.24
CA PHE A 223 -4.17 -5.72 0.98
C PHE A 223 -5.05 -6.83 0.41
N GLY A 224 -4.86 -7.22 -0.84
CA GLY A 224 -5.81 -8.03 -1.60
C GLY A 224 -5.54 -9.53 -1.61
N HIS A 225 -4.33 -10.00 -1.33
CA HIS A 225 -3.93 -11.40 -1.53
C HIS A 225 -4.86 -12.44 -0.89
N GLU A 226 -5.40 -12.15 0.29
CA GLU A 226 -6.29 -13.06 1.02
C GLU A 226 -7.76 -12.97 0.55
N GLN A 227 -8.07 -12.05 -0.37
CA GLN A 227 -9.42 -11.74 -0.84
C GLN A 227 -9.60 -11.97 -2.36
N SER A 228 -8.92 -12.99 -2.93
CA SER A 228 -8.99 -13.32 -4.37
C SER A 228 -10.41 -13.56 -4.88
N ASP A 229 -11.25 -14.19 -4.06
CA ASP A 229 -12.66 -14.45 -4.43
C ASP A 229 -13.48 -13.16 -4.54
N LYS A 230 -13.14 -12.14 -3.73
CA LYS A 230 -13.83 -10.83 -3.72
C LYS A 230 -13.35 -9.94 -4.86
N TYR A 231 -12.07 -10.05 -5.24
CA TYR A 231 -11.43 -9.18 -6.23
C TYR A 231 -10.77 -9.95 -7.39
N PRO A 232 -11.54 -10.76 -8.14
CA PRO A 232 -10.99 -11.64 -9.17
C PRO A 232 -10.26 -10.87 -10.29
N ASN A 233 -10.68 -9.64 -10.59
CA ASN A 233 -10.07 -8.87 -11.68
C ASN A 233 -8.70 -8.29 -11.29
N LEU A 234 -8.53 -7.93 -10.02
CA LEU A 234 -7.23 -7.50 -9.49
C LEU A 234 -6.25 -8.68 -9.43
N ALA A 235 -6.75 -9.85 -8.99
CA ALA A 235 -6.00 -11.10 -9.05
C ALA A 235 -5.57 -11.43 -10.50
N ASN A 236 -6.50 -11.41 -11.46
CA ASN A 236 -6.20 -11.64 -12.88
C ASN A 236 -5.21 -10.62 -13.45
N LEU A 237 -5.33 -9.34 -13.08
CA LEU A 237 -4.37 -8.31 -13.49
C LEU A 237 -2.96 -8.60 -12.95
N GLN A 238 -2.84 -9.01 -11.69
CA GLN A 238 -1.57 -9.39 -11.09
C GLN A 238 -1.00 -10.62 -11.80
N HIS A 239 -1.80 -11.68 -11.97
CA HIS A 239 -1.37 -12.91 -12.62
C HIS A 239 -0.89 -12.65 -14.05
N LYS A 240 -1.61 -11.82 -14.81
CA LYS A 240 -1.22 -11.39 -16.15
C LYS A 240 0.13 -10.67 -16.18
N ARG A 241 0.44 -9.85 -15.17
CA ARG A 241 1.75 -9.19 -15.05
C ARG A 241 2.85 -10.15 -14.70
N THR A 242 2.61 -11.05 -13.76
CA THR A 242 3.55 -12.10 -13.36
C THR A 242 3.89 -12.99 -14.56
N LEU A 243 2.87 -13.42 -15.30
CA LEU A 243 3.03 -14.21 -16.51
C LEU A 243 3.84 -13.46 -17.59
N ASN A 244 3.53 -12.19 -17.83
CA ASN A 244 4.31 -11.37 -18.76
C ASN A 244 5.77 -11.20 -18.29
N TYR A 245 6.02 -11.08 -16.98
CA TYR A 245 7.38 -11.07 -16.44
C TYR A 245 8.11 -12.39 -16.71
N LEU A 246 7.49 -13.54 -16.43
CA LEU A 246 8.07 -14.86 -16.70
C LEU A 246 8.37 -15.08 -18.19
N ILE A 247 7.47 -14.66 -19.08
CA ILE A 247 7.68 -14.73 -20.54
C ILE A 247 8.86 -13.83 -20.94
N ASN A 248 8.90 -12.59 -20.47
CA ASN A 248 10.02 -11.70 -20.77
C ASN A 248 11.33 -12.23 -20.19
N MET A 249 11.32 -12.85 -19.01
CA MET A 249 12.50 -13.46 -18.42
C MET A 249 13.04 -14.62 -19.28
N LYS A 250 12.15 -15.45 -19.84
CA LYS A 250 12.51 -16.56 -20.73
C LYS A 250 13.09 -16.09 -22.07
N TYR A 251 12.47 -15.09 -22.71
CA TYR A 251 12.81 -14.71 -24.09
C TYR A 251 13.68 -13.45 -24.22
N ASN A 252 13.72 -12.58 -23.20
CA ASN A 252 14.55 -11.36 -23.20
C ASN A 252 15.72 -11.44 -22.21
N GLY A 253 15.96 -12.59 -21.59
CA GLY A 253 17.08 -12.83 -20.67
C GLY A 253 18.42 -12.67 -21.37
N ILE A 254 18.87 -11.41 -21.47
CA ILE A 254 20.20 -11.01 -21.88
C ILE A 254 21.12 -11.20 -20.67
N ASN A 255 22.04 -12.17 -20.79
CA ASN A 255 23.41 -12.13 -20.27
C ASN A 255 23.79 -12.27 -18.79
N ASP A 256 22.95 -12.66 -17.83
CA ASP A 256 23.48 -12.97 -16.48
C ASP A 256 23.00 -14.33 -15.95
N GLU A 257 23.98 -15.17 -15.59
CA GLU A 257 24.12 -16.47 -14.90
C GLU A 257 22.94 -17.16 -14.15
N LYS A 258 21.69 -16.71 -14.29
CA LYS A 258 20.49 -17.29 -13.67
C LYS A 258 19.33 -17.40 -14.67
N THR A 259 19.54 -18.09 -15.78
CA THR A 259 18.42 -18.57 -16.60
C THR A 259 17.68 -19.64 -15.81
N ILE A 260 16.41 -19.38 -15.48
CA ILE A 260 15.52 -20.40 -14.92
C ILE A 260 15.50 -21.62 -15.86
N SER A 261 15.54 -22.84 -15.33
CA SER A 261 15.40 -24.03 -16.17
C SER A 261 14.02 -24.05 -16.82
N ASP A 262 13.90 -24.67 -18.00
CA ASP A 262 12.60 -24.81 -18.67
C ASP A 262 11.59 -25.55 -17.80
N ASP A 263 12.04 -26.54 -17.03
CA ASP A 263 11.19 -27.30 -16.09
C ASP A 263 10.65 -26.37 -14.98
N ALA A 264 11.50 -25.57 -14.34
CA ALA A 264 11.07 -24.63 -13.30
C ALA A 264 10.19 -23.48 -13.86
N TRP A 265 10.47 -23.01 -15.09
CA TRP A 265 9.61 -22.04 -15.75
C TRP A 265 8.22 -22.61 -16.06
N ASN A 266 8.17 -23.86 -16.53
CA ASN A 266 6.90 -24.53 -16.82
C ASN A 266 6.06 -24.71 -15.55
N GLU A 267 6.67 -25.11 -14.44
CA GLU A 267 5.98 -25.24 -13.15
C GLU A 267 5.37 -23.89 -12.69
N LEU A 268 6.15 -22.81 -12.72
CA LEU A 268 5.66 -21.48 -12.34
C LEU A 268 4.53 -20.97 -13.25
N VAL A 269 4.64 -21.19 -14.56
CA VAL A 269 3.59 -20.80 -15.51
C VAL A 269 2.34 -21.66 -15.31
N GLN A 270 2.50 -22.95 -15.04
CA GLN A 270 1.38 -23.84 -14.77
C GLN A 270 0.62 -23.37 -13.53
N GLU A 271 1.29 -23.06 -12.42
CA GLU A 271 0.64 -22.57 -11.18
C GLU A 271 -0.24 -21.33 -11.44
N ILE A 272 0.19 -20.42 -12.31
CA ILE A 272 -0.55 -19.18 -12.60
C ILE A 272 -1.78 -19.44 -13.49
N VAL A 273 -1.70 -20.43 -14.37
CA VAL A 273 -2.63 -20.59 -15.49
C VAL A 273 -3.65 -21.72 -15.28
N GLN A 274 -3.39 -22.64 -14.33
CA GLN A 274 -4.06 -23.95 -14.18
C GLN A 274 -5.60 -23.92 -14.08
N GLU A 275 -6.21 -22.77 -13.78
CA GLU A 275 -7.68 -22.65 -13.59
C GLU A 275 -8.28 -21.40 -14.22
N ASN A 276 -7.57 -20.73 -15.14
CA ASN A 276 -8.01 -19.48 -15.72
C ASN A 276 -7.85 -19.46 -17.25
N ASP A 277 -8.98 -19.57 -17.95
CA ASP A 277 -9.05 -19.56 -19.41
C ASP A 277 -8.50 -18.26 -20.03
N GLU A 278 -8.73 -17.10 -19.39
CA GLU A 278 -8.23 -15.81 -19.90
C GLU A 278 -6.71 -15.74 -19.85
N LEU A 279 -6.11 -16.21 -18.76
CA LEU A 279 -4.65 -16.29 -18.62
C LEU A 279 -4.05 -17.34 -19.55
N SER A 280 -4.75 -18.45 -19.76
CA SER A 280 -4.39 -19.50 -20.70
C SER A 280 -4.31 -18.97 -22.13
N ILE A 281 -5.35 -18.24 -22.56
CA ILE A 281 -5.37 -17.60 -23.87
C ILE A 281 -4.25 -16.56 -23.97
N PHE A 282 -4.08 -15.72 -22.95
CA PHE A 282 -3.03 -14.70 -22.92
C PHE A 282 -1.62 -15.30 -23.04
N LEU A 283 -1.35 -16.43 -22.38
CA LEU A 283 -0.09 -17.17 -22.54
C LEU A 283 0.12 -17.59 -24.00
N ILE A 284 -0.87 -18.24 -24.62
CA ILE A 284 -0.75 -18.71 -26.00
C ILE A 284 -0.53 -17.54 -26.96
N GLU A 285 -1.30 -16.47 -26.83
CA GLU A 285 -1.13 -15.26 -27.64
C GLU A 285 0.29 -14.70 -27.49
N SER A 286 0.77 -14.57 -26.26
CA SER A 286 2.12 -14.07 -25.98
C SER A 286 3.23 -14.96 -26.55
N LEU A 287 3.04 -16.28 -26.60
CA LEU A 287 4.00 -17.21 -27.20
C LEU A 287 3.99 -17.14 -28.74
N VAL A 288 2.82 -16.95 -29.35
CA VAL A 288 2.70 -16.74 -30.80
C VAL A 288 3.38 -15.43 -31.22
N ASP A 289 3.23 -14.35 -30.44
CA ASP A 289 3.93 -13.09 -30.68
C ASP A 289 5.46 -13.23 -30.68
N ARG A 290 5.99 -14.26 -30.02
CA ARG A 290 7.42 -14.62 -29.97
C ARG A 290 7.84 -15.64 -31.03
N ASP A 291 6.92 -16.08 -31.90
CA ASP A 291 7.09 -17.13 -32.90
C ASP A 291 7.57 -18.50 -32.34
N ASP A 292 7.24 -18.82 -31.09
CA ASP A 292 7.61 -20.10 -30.47
C ASP A 292 6.53 -21.19 -30.68
N SER A 293 6.51 -21.75 -31.89
CA SER A 293 5.56 -22.81 -32.25
C SER A 293 5.64 -24.09 -31.42
N ILE A 294 6.80 -24.34 -30.78
CA ILE A 294 7.02 -25.54 -29.95
C ILE A 294 6.36 -25.34 -28.60
N ALA A 295 6.63 -24.22 -27.93
CA ALA A 295 5.99 -23.86 -26.66
C ALA A 295 4.47 -23.74 -26.81
N VAL A 296 3.98 -23.13 -27.91
CA VAL A 296 2.54 -23.04 -28.20
C VAL A 296 1.90 -24.43 -28.24
N ARG A 297 2.51 -25.40 -28.93
CA ARG A 297 1.97 -26.78 -29.01
C ARG A 297 1.96 -27.46 -27.64
N TYR A 298 3.04 -27.30 -26.87
CA TYR A 298 3.15 -27.85 -25.52
C TYR A 298 1.99 -27.34 -24.64
N TRP A 299 1.83 -26.02 -24.53
CA TRP A 299 0.81 -25.41 -23.68
C TRP A 299 -0.62 -25.65 -24.17
N LEU A 300 -0.87 -25.70 -25.47
CA LEU A 300 -2.18 -26.11 -25.99
C LEU A 300 -2.56 -27.53 -25.57
N THR A 301 -1.57 -28.43 -25.48
CA THR A 301 -1.79 -29.81 -25.05
C THR A 301 -2.01 -29.88 -23.53
N GLN A 302 -1.23 -29.13 -22.75
CA GLN A 302 -1.33 -29.12 -21.28
C GLN A 302 -2.60 -28.44 -20.77
N LEU A 303 -3.01 -27.33 -21.37
CA LEU A 303 -4.15 -26.52 -20.91
C LEU A 303 -5.50 -26.93 -21.51
N ASN A 304 -5.50 -27.86 -22.48
CA ASN A 304 -6.70 -28.39 -23.14
C ASN A 304 -7.67 -27.29 -23.65
N ILE A 305 -7.13 -26.18 -24.15
CA ILE A 305 -7.92 -25.01 -24.58
C ILE A 305 -8.68 -25.35 -25.87
N PRO A 306 -10.01 -25.13 -25.92
CA PRO A 306 -10.78 -25.38 -27.14
C PRO A 306 -10.34 -24.43 -28.26
N TYR A 307 -10.10 -24.97 -29.45
CA TYR A 307 -9.63 -24.22 -30.63
C TYR A 307 -10.51 -23.01 -30.98
N ASN A 308 -11.81 -23.08 -30.67
CA ASN A 308 -12.77 -22.01 -30.94
C ASN A 308 -12.63 -20.81 -29.99
N ALA A 309 -12.07 -21.01 -28.79
CA ALA A 309 -11.82 -19.93 -27.82
C ALA A 309 -10.59 -19.08 -28.17
N LEU A 310 -9.67 -19.60 -29.00
CA LEU A 310 -8.48 -18.88 -29.42
C LEU A 310 -8.82 -17.77 -30.42
N SER A 311 -8.07 -16.67 -30.36
CA SER A 311 -8.16 -15.58 -31.33
C SER A 311 -7.90 -16.05 -32.76
N HIS A 312 -8.55 -15.40 -33.74
CA HIS A 312 -8.45 -15.79 -35.16
C HIS A 312 -7.00 -15.82 -35.68
N TRP A 313 -6.16 -14.90 -35.24
CA TRP A 313 -4.77 -14.82 -35.66
C TRP A 313 -3.91 -15.95 -35.07
N VAL A 314 -4.15 -16.37 -33.82
CA VAL A 314 -3.52 -17.56 -33.21
C VAL A 314 -3.90 -18.82 -33.97
N ARG A 315 -5.19 -18.98 -34.30
CA ARG A 315 -5.68 -20.09 -35.13
C ARG A 315 -4.97 -20.16 -36.48
N LYS A 316 -4.83 -19.00 -37.15
CA LYS A 316 -4.11 -18.90 -38.42
C LYS A 316 -2.64 -19.28 -38.27
N TYR A 317 -1.97 -18.81 -37.21
CA TYR A 317 -0.59 -19.16 -36.91
C TYR A 317 -0.38 -20.68 -36.75
N ILE A 318 -1.26 -21.32 -35.97
CA ILE A 318 -1.24 -22.77 -35.76
C ILE A 318 -1.41 -23.51 -37.09
N GLN A 319 -2.38 -23.10 -37.93
CA GLN A 319 -2.61 -23.70 -39.25
C GLN A 319 -1.41 -23.52 -40.19
N THR A 320 -0.79 -22.33 -40.23
CA THR A 320 0.38 -22.08 -41.08
C THR A 320 1.57 -22.94 -40.68
N LYS A 321 1.90 -23.00 -39.37
CA LYS A 321 3.03 -23.79 -38.87
C LYS A 321 2.74 -25.29 -38.89
N GLN A 322 1.47 -25.72 -38.92
CA GLN A 322 1.10 -27.12 -39.18
C GLN A 322 1.31 -27.51 -40.65
N ASN A 323 1.04 -26.60 -41.60
CA ASN A 323 1.22 -26.86 -43.03
C ASN A 323 2.71 -26.86 -43.44
N ASP A 324 3.56 -26.12 -42.74
CA ASP A 324 5.02 -26.13 -42.95
C ASP A 324 5.69 -27.47 -42.53
N ARG A 325 5.00 -28.33 -41.77
CA ARG A 325 5.50 -29.62 -41.26
C ARG A 325 5.46 -30.79 -42.25
N SER A 326 5.62 -30.52 -43.55
CA SER A 326 6.09 -31.58 -44.47
C SER A 326 7.61 -31.82 -44.33
N THR A 327 8.31 -31.01 -43.53
CA THR A 327 9.69 -31.28 -43.10
C THR A 327 9.87 -31.00 -41.61
N THR A 328 10.60 -31.87 -40.93
CA THR A 328 11.14 -31.78 -39.56
C THR A 328 10.28 -32.24 -38.36
N VAL A 329 10.67 -33.47 -37.93
CA VAL A 329 10.84 -34.06 -36.58
C VAL A 329 9.67 -33.97 -35.58
N PRO A 330 9.22 -35.12 -35.04
CA PRO A 330 8.44 -35.15 -33.80
C PRO A 330 9.13 -34.31 -32.73
N TYR A 331 8.37 -33.78 -31.78
CA TYR A 331 8.93 -33.31 -30.52
C TYR A 331 9.53 -34.51 -29.78
N GLU A 332 10.69 -34.98 -30.24
CA GLU A 332 11.73 -35.31 -29.31
C GLU A 332 12.03 -33.95 -28.68
N GLN A 333 11.74 -33.81 -27.37
CA GLN A 333 12.62 -33.00 -26.54
C GLN A 333 14.02 -33.25 -27.09
N ASN A 334 14.87 -32.24 -27.22
CA ASN A 334 16.29 -32.54 -27.17
C ASN A 334 16.51 -33.22 -25.81
N SER A 335 16.24 -34.52 -25.72
CA SER A 335 17.02 -35.47 -25.01
C SER A 335 18.35 -35.44 -25.76
N THR A 336 19.11 -34.35 -25.59
CA THR A 336 20.46 -34.56 -25.08
C THR A 336 20.26 -35.64 -24.06
N ARG A 337 20.65 -36.90 -24.39
CA ARG A 337 20.46 -38.05 -23.51
C ARG A 337 20.72 -37.50 -22.13
N LYS A 338 19.66 -37.30 -21.32
CA LYS A 338 19.81 -36.66 -20.02
C LYS A 338 20.67 -37.69 -19.35
N LEU A 339 21.99 -37.47 -19.31
CA LEU A 339 22.90 -38.27 -18.53
C LEU A 339 22.16 -38.38 -17.21
N PRO A 340 21.82 -39.60 -16.75
CA PRO A 340 20.93 -39.77 -15.62
C PRO A 340 21.41 -38.81 -14.56
N ILE A 341 20.62 -37.75 -14.31
CA ILE A 341 21.02 -36.71 -13.40
C ILE A 341 20.98 -37.43 -12.07
N GLU A 342 22.16 -37.71 -11.52
CA GLU A 342 22.26 -38.28 -10.20
C GLU A 342 21.80 -37.21 -9.23
N TYR A 343 20.51 -37.25 -8.92
CA TYR A 343 19.95 -36.44 -7.86
C TYR A 343 20.53 -36.93 -6.54
N TYR A 344 20.89 -35.98 -5.66
CA TYR A 344 21.15 -36.31 -4.27
C TYR A 344 19.89 -36.97 -3.69
N LYS A 345 20.03 -38.24 -3.32
CA LYS A 345 19.01 -38.95 -2.57
C LYS A 345 19.19 -38.61 -1.10
N ILE A 346 18.08 -38.51 -0.36
CA ILE A 346 18.13 -38.38 1.10
C ILE A 346 19.04 -39.50 1.64
N PRO A 347 20.07 -39.17 2.46
CA PRO A 347 21.04 -40.15 2.91
C PRO A 347 20.39 -41.18 3.85
N SER A 348 20.36 -42.45 3.42
CA SER A 348 19.94 -43.64 4.19
C SER A 348 18.50 -43.62 4.76
N LYS A 349 17.96 -44.80 5.11
CA LYS A 349 16.66 -44.91 5.79
C LYS A 349 16.70 -44.47 7.26
N ASP A 350 17.88 -44.09 7.75
CA ASP A 350 18.15 -43.87 9.16
C ASP A 350 18.00 -42.39 9.55
N VAL A 351 17.89 -41.47 8.58
CA VAL A 351 17.60 -40.05 8.84
C VAL A 351 16.11 -39.85 9.01
N GLN A 352 15.68 -39.49 10.23
CA GLN A 352 14.27 -39.25 10.53
C GLN A 352 13.84 -37.85 10.09
N ILE A 353 12.83 -37.75 9.23
CA ILE A 353 12.17 -36.47 8.92
C ILE A 353 11.00 -36.28 9.89
N VAL A 354 11.03 -35.20 10.67
CA VAL A 354 10.03 -34.84 11.68
C VAL A 354 9.31 -33.57 11.23
N PHE A 355 8.03 -33.70 10.90
CA PHE A 355 7.17 -32.54 10.65
C PHE A 355 6.69 -31.98 12.00
N ILE A 356 6.83 -30.67 12.19
CA ILE A 356 6.43 -29.99 13.43
C ILE A 356 5.09 -29.31 13.19
N ASP A 357 4.04 -29.97 13.65
CA ASP A 357 2.63 -29.54 13.58
C ASP A 357 2.01 -29.31 14.97
N ALA A 358 2.76 -29.53 16.06
CA ALA A 358 2.26 -29.44 17.41
C ALA A 358 3.34 -29.02 18.43
N MET A 359 2.91 -28.50 19.58
CA MET A 359 3.83 -28.08 20.65
C MET A 359 4.79 -29.17 21.15
N PRO A 360 4.39 -30.46 21.29
CA PRO A 360 5.34 -31.50 21.72
C PRO A 360 6.49 -31.74 20.73
N THR A 361 6.23 -31.68 19.42
CA THR A 361 7.27 -31.83 18.39
C THR A 361 8.15 -30.59 18.31
N TYR A 362 7.59 -29.41 18.58
CA TYR A 362 8.37 -28.17 18.73
C TYR A 362 9.28 -28.19 19.96
N GLN A 363 8.78 -28.65 21.12
CA GLN A 363 9.60 -28.78 22.32
C GLN A 363 10.76 -29.75 22.09
N ARG A 364 10.53 -30.85 21.36
CA ARG A 364 11.61 -31.77 20.95
C ARG A 364 12.69 -31.08 20.13
N LEU A 365 12.33 -30.19 19.20
CA LEU A 365 13.30 -29.39 18.44
C LEU A 365 14.10 -28.47 19.38
N LEU A 366 13.44 -27.77 20.32
CA LEU A 366 14.12 -26.91 21.29
C LEU A 366 15.07 -27.69 22.19
N ASP A 367 14.63 -28.83 22.71
CA ASP A 367 15.46 -29.71 23.52
C ASP A 367 16.67 -30.22 22.73
N ARG A 368 16.55 -30.41 21.41
CA ARG A 368 17.65 -30.80 20.55
C ARG A 368 18.63 -29.65 20.28
N LEU A 369 18.12 -28.46 19.99
CA LEU A 369 18.90 -27.25 19.72
C LEU A 369 19.69 -26.77 20.96
N PHE A 370 19.08 -26.86 22.14
CA PHE A 370 19.60 -26.29 23.38
C PHE A 370 20.04 -27.35 24.39
N LYS A 371 20.30 -28.58 23.96
CA LYS A 371 20.82 -29.63 24.86
C LYS A 371 22.19 -29.20 25.42
N VAL A 372 22.19 -28.83 26.70
CA VAL A 372 23.36 -28.24 27.40
C VAL A 372 24.36 -29.30 27.87
N ASP A 373 23.93 -30.55 28.05
CA ASP A 373 24.74 -31.59 28.68
C ASP A 373 24.99 -32.77 27.72
N ASN A 374 26.21 -32.84 27.15
CA ASN A 374 27.05 -34.03 26.90
C ASN A 374 28.00 -33.87 25.69
N GLU A 375 29.08 -34.65 25.71
CA GLU A 375 30.24 -34.68 24.80
C GLU A 375 29.91 -34.93 23.30
N ASP A 376 28.65 -35.20 22.97
CA ASP A 376 28.11 -35.39 21.61
C ASP A 376 27.32 -34.15 21.12
N GLN A 377 27.74 -32.95 21.52
CA GLN A 377 27.15 -31.72 21.01
C GLN A 377 27.42 -31.59 19.51
N GLU A 378 26.33 -31.40 18.77
CA GLU A 378 26.38 -31.31 17.32
C GLU A 378 26.90 -29.92 16.92
N LEU A 379 28.16 -29.87 16.49
CA LEU A 379 28.86 -28.63 16.18
C LEU A 379 28.27 -27.87 14.98
N PHE A 380 27.56 -28.58 14.10
CA PHE A 380 27.00 -28.02 12.87
C PHE A 380 25.57 -28.52 12.67
N ILE A 381 24.69 -27.57 12.37
CA ILE A 381 23.33 -27.83 11.92
C ILE A 381 23.17 -27.30 10.49
N GLY A 382 22.47 -28.05 9.65
CA GLY A 382 22.00 -27.58 8.36
C GLY A 382 20.76 -26.71 8.57
N PHE A 383 20.70 -25.60 7.85
CA PHE A 383 19.56 -24.70 7.87
C PHE A 383 19.17 -24.37 6.43
N ASP A 384 17.91 -24.57 6.10
CA ASP A 384 17.34 -24.17 4.81
C ASP A 384 15.91 -23.69 4.97
N CYS A 385 15.44 -22.88 4.03
CA CYS A 385 14.09 -22.33 4.06
C CYS A 385 13.48 -22.36 2.66
N GLU A 386 12.21 -22.75 2.62
CA GLU A 386 11.38 -22.63 1.42
C GLU A 386 10.43 -21.45 1.60
N TRP A 387 10.35 -20.59 0.60
CA TRP A 387 9.42 -19.46 0.57
C TRP A 387 8.63 -19.49 -0.73
N LYS A 388 7.39 -19.00 -0.68
CA LYS A 388 6.63 -18.80 -1.91
C LYS A 388 7.23 -17.59 -2.66
N PRO A 389 7.65 -17.74 -3.93
CA PRO A 389 8.15 -16.60 -4.69
C PRO A 389 7.04 -15.57 -4.86
N MET A 390 7.18 -14.42 -4.19
CA MET A 390 6.30 -13.28 -4.39
C MET A 390 6.92 -12.38 -5.47
N PHE A 391 6.20 -12.19 -6.56
CA PHE A 391 6.56 -11.25 -7.63
C PHE A 391 6.14 -9.82 -7.29
N ASP A 392 6.43 -9.36 -6.07
CA ASP A 392 6.23 -7.98 -5.65
C ASP A 392 7.57 -7.24 -5.54
N ASN A 393 7.61 -6.01 -6.07
CA ASN A 393 8.76 -5.11 -6.01
C ASN A 393 8.58 -4.05 -4.90
N SER A 394 7.61 -4.22 -4.00
CA SER A 394 7.38 -3.29 -2.89
C SER A 394 8.42 -3.49 -1.78
N PRO A 395 9.02 -2.43 -1.22
CA PRO A 395 9.91 -2.54 -0.06
C PRO A 395 9.20 -3.05 1.21
N SER A 396 7.86 -3.18 1.20
CA SER A 396 7.05 -3.69 2.31
C SER A 396 6.51 -5.11 2.12
N SER A 397 6.72 -5.75 0.97
CA SER A 397 6.33 -7.14 0.78
C SER A 397 7.35 -8.03 1.49
N GLN A 398 7.03 -8.43 2.70
CA GLN A 398 7.82 -9.45 3.39
C GLN A 398 7.57 -10.78 2.69
N GLN A 399 8.61 -11.31 2.02
CA GLN A 399 8.60 -12.71 1.58
C GLN A 399 8.36 -13.58 2.82
N ARG A 400 7.24 -14.27 2.84
CA ARG A 400 6.89 -15.17 3.94
C ARG A 400 7.58 -16.50 3.72
N ILE A 401 8.36 -16.92 4.71
CA ILE A 401 8.89 -18.29 4.76
C ILE A 401 7.69 -19.21 4.92
N SER A 402 7.61 -20.24 4.07
CA SER A 402 6.56 -21.26 4.12
C SER A 402 7.00 -22.41 5.01
N ILE A 403 8.22 -22.91 4.80
CA ILE A 403 8.79 -24.02 5.56
C ILE A 403 10.21 -23.65 5.98
N MET A 404 10.54 -23.90 7.24
CA MET A 404 11.91 -23.85 7.75
C MET A 404 12.40 -25.27 8.01
N GLN A 405 13.61 -25.58 7.55
CA GLN A 405 14.23 -26.88 7.64
C GLN A 405 15.46 -26.80 8.52
N ILE A 406 15.52 -27.62 9.56
CA ILE A 406 16.67 -27.71 10.46
C ILE A 406 17.17 -29.15 10.45
N ALA A 407 18.32 -29.36 9.84
CA ALA A 407 18.93 -30.67 9.67
C ALA A 407 20.05 -30.90 10.68
N PHE A 408 19.92 -31.96 11.44
CA PHE A 408 20.97 -32.60 12.22
C PHE A 408 21.49 -33.82 11.43
N SER A 409 22.57 -34.42 11.90
CA SER A 409 23.24 -35.59 11.30
C SER A 409 22.31 -36.80 11.16
N ASN A 410 21.31 -36.93 12.03
CA ASN A 410 20.41 -38.08 12.09
C ASN A 410 18.91 -37.73 11.99
N GLU A 411 18.55 -36.45 12.01
CA GLU A 411 17.15 -36.02 11.94
C GLU A 411 17.00 -34.67 11.25
N ILE A 412 15.90 -34.48 10.54
CA ILE A 412 15.56 -33.23 9.86
C ILE A 412 14.19 -32.79 10.38
N PHE A 413 14.13 -31.58 10.91
CA PHE A 413 12.89 -30.96 11.35
C PHE A 413 12.35 -30.04 10.25
N LEU A 414 11.09 -30.23 9.89
CA LEU A 414 10.35 -29.37 8.97
C LEU A 414 9.31 -28.59 9.77
N LEU A 415 9.50 -27.28 9.87
CA LEU A 415 8.65 -26.36 10.60
C LEU A 415 7.71 -25.65 9.62
N ASP A 416 6.40 -25.85 9.76
CA ASP A 416 5.39 -25.13 8.97
C ASP A 416 5.23 -23.71 9.52
N MET A 417 5.89 -22.76 8.88
CA MET A 417 5.89 -21.37 9.32
C MET A 417 4.53 -20.71 9.11
N LEU A 418 3.73 -21.16 8.13
CA LEU A 418 2.39 -20.60 7.88
C LEU A 418 1.43 -20.96 9.01
N TYR A 419 1.49 -22.21 9.48
CA TYR A 419 0.73 -22.63 10.65
C TYR A 419 1.14 -21.84 11.90
N PHE A 420 2.45 -21.71 12.17
CA PHE A 420 2.94 -20.99 13.34
C PHE A 420 2.56 -19.51 13.35
N PHE A 421 2.65 -18.78 12.23
CA PHE A 421 2.24 -17.37 12.15
C PHE A 421 0.74 -17.14 12.36
N SER A 422 -0.09 -18.17 12.16
CA SER A 422 -1.54 -18.05 12.32
C SER A 422 -2.05 -18.40 13.73
N THR A 423 -1.24 -19.10 14.53
CA THR A 423 -1.65 -19.67 15.82
C THR A 423 -0.89 -19.13 17.03
N CYS A 424 0.30 -18.57 16.83
CA CYS A 424 1.12 -17.90 17.85
C CYS A 424 1.22 -16.41 17.53
#